data_AF-A0A7W8D1P4-F1
#
_entry.id   AF-A0A7W8D1P4-F1
#
_cell.length_a   1.000
_cell.length_b   1.000
_cell.length_c   1.000
_cell.angle_alpha   90.00
_cell.angle_beta   90.00
_cell.angle_gamma   90.00
#
_symmetry.space_group_name_H-M   'P 1'
#
loop_
_entity.id
_entity.type
_entity.pdbx_description
1 polymer ?
#
loop_
_entity_poly.entity_id
_entity_poly.type
_entity_poly.pdbx_seq_one_letter_code
_entity_poly.pdbx_strand_id
1 'polypeptide(L)'
;MKFSDIDFSALSRMMNSMSDEEKERLNTMAENMMENMKSEPESEEETDFYAHFGISETEYADLPGQVLDQIEAASDLEQYYEDVTESDFSASVVFLSKAVLNMVRHYHAKIYQDALDLPKFANPKTTVLYDYYYPLLDEDHIHKLSDEGLGESSLWINHRNMLQQIYMALNRAEYDFISYETLQGIKSILFDQKGLLRIKDLI
;
A
#
# COMPACT_ATOMS: atom_id res chain seq x y z
N MET A 1 11.43 30.62 -4.99
CA MET A 1 11.81 31.73 -5.89
C MET A 1 11.24 31.43 -7.26
N LYS A 2 10.54 32.38 -7.91
CA LYS A 2 10.00 32.17 -9.26
C LYS A 2 11.06 32.54 -10.28
N PHE A 3 11.19 31.78 -11.37
CA PHE A 3 12.13 32.04 -12.48
C PHE A 3 11.98 33.45 -13.10
N SER A 4 10.83 34.09 -12.88
CA SER A 4 10.53 35.47 -13.31
C SER A 4 11.32 36.55 -12.56
N ASP A 5 11.93 36.22 -11.42
CA ASP A 5 12.61 37.19 -10.56
C ASP A 5 14.13 37.25 -10.84
N ILE A 6 14.62 36.45 -11.81
CA ILE A 6 16.02 36.45 -12.24
C ILE A 6 16.22 37.53 -13.30
N ASP A 7 16.94 38.61 -12.97
CA ASP A 7 17.28 39.67 -13.92
C ASP A 7 18.41 39.20 -14.86
N PHE A 8 18.03 38.56 -15.96
CA PHE A 8 18.94 38.12 -17.01
C PHE A 8 19.74 39.27 -17.66
N SER A 9 19.32 40.52 -17.49
CA SER A 9 20.07 41.68 -17.98
C SER A 9 21.33 41.96 -17.15
N ALA A 10 21.34 41.59 -15.86
CA ALA A 10 22.52 41.67 -15.01
C ALA A 10 23.54 40.57 -15.35
N LEU A 11 23.07 39.35 -15.60
CA LEU A 11 23.90 38.24 -16.10
C LEU A 11 24.55 38.56 -17.44
N SER A 12 23.81 39.18 -18.36
CA SER A 12 24.35 39.60 -19.67
C SER A 12 25.45 40.65 -19.54
N ARG A 13 25.31 41.61 -18.62
CA ARG A 13 26.35 42.63 -18.37
C ARG A 13 27.62 42.02 -17.75
N MET A 14 27.46 41.08 -16.82
CA MET A 14 28.60 40.37 -16.22
C MET A 14 29.33 39.53 -17.28
N MET A 15 28.60 38.78 -18.12
CA MET A 15 29.18 38.00 -19.21
C MET A 15 29.91 38.87 -20.22
N ASN A 16 29.39 40.06 -20.56
CA ASN A 16 30.04 41.00 -21.47
C ASN A 16 31.29 41.67 -20.88
N SER A 17 31.44 41.70 -19.56
CA SER A 17 32.61 42.24 -18.87
C SER A 17 33.76 41.23 -18.68
N MET A 18 33.52 39.96 -19.01
CA MET A 18 34.52 38.89 -18.91
C MET A 18 35.37 38.81 -20.18
N SER A 19 36.63 38.44 -20.00
CA SER A 19 37.54 38.17 -21.12
C SER A 19 37.09 36.94 -21.91
N ASP A 20 37.50 36.85 -23.17
CA ASP A 20 37.09 35.76 -24.04
C ASP A 20 37.55 34.39 -23.51
N GLU A 21 38.71 34.33 -22.84
CA GLU A 21 39.21 33.12 -22.16
C GLU A 21 38.31 32.68 -20.99
N GLU A 22 37.74 33.62 -20.23
CA GLU A 22 36.87 33.29 -19.10
C GLU A 22 35.47 32.87 -19.56
N LYS A 23 34.97 33.44 -20.66
CA LYS A 23 33.74 32.98 -21.31
C LYS A 23 33.89 31.56 -21.85
N GLU A 24 35.03 31.25 -22.45
CA GLU A 24 35.32 29.92 -22.98
C GLU A 24 35.42 28.87 -21.87
N ARG A 25 36.02 29.22 -20.72
CA ARG A 25 36.02 28.35 -19.52
C ARG A 25 34.62 28.13 -18.95
N LEU A 26 33.79 29.18 -18.88
CA LEU A 26 32.40 29.06 -18.41
C LEU A 26 31.57 28.19 -19.34
N ASN A 27 31.71 28.36 -20.66
CA ASN A 27 31.03 27.51 -21.64
C ASN A 27 31.47 26.05 -21.52
N THR A 28 32.78 25.80 -21.35
CA THR A 28 33.30 24.44 -21.16
C THR A 28 32.78 23.82 -19.85
N MET A 29 32.67 24.59 -18.77
CA MET A 29 32.09 24.12 -17.51
C MET A 29 30.59 23.83 -17.63
N ALA A 30 29.84 24.67 -18.36
CA ALA A 30 28.42 24.48 -18.62
C ALA A 30 28.17 23.27 -19.53
N GLU A 31 29.00 23.07 -20.56
CA GLU A 31 28.98 21.90 -21.42
C GLU A 31 29.29 20.63 -20.65
N ASN A 32 30.35 20.63 -19.83
CA ASN A 32 30.68 19.49 -18.95
C ASN A 32 29.56 19.21 -17.93
N MET A 33 28.92 20.23 -17.36
CA MET A 33 27.75 20.03 -16.49
C MET A 33 26.56 19.44 -17.25
N MET A 34 26.28 19.93 -18.46
CA MET A 34 25.20 19.40 -19.30
C MET A 34 25.50 17.98 -19.81
N GLU A 35 26.77 17.66 -20.05
CA GLU A 35 27.22 16.32 -20.45
C GLU A 35 27.18 15.35 -19.25
N ASN A 36 27.54 15.81 -18.06
CA ASN A 36 27.37 15.06 -16.81
C ASN A 36 25.91 14.99 -16.33
N MET A 37 25.00 15.85 -16.80
CA MET A 37 23.55 15.69 -16.62
C MET A 37 22.90 14.84 -17.72
N LYS A 38 23.64 14.52 -18.78
CA LYS A 38 23.24 13.57 -19.83
C LYS A 38 23.67 12.13 -19.51
N SER A 39 24.45 11.90 -18.46
CA SER A 39 24.49 10.56 -17.86
C SER A 39 23.11 10.29 -17.30
N GLU A 40 22.56 9.17 -17.77
CA GLU A 40 21.19 8.69 -17.67
C GLU A 40 20.45 9.22 -16.42
N PRO A 41 19.17 9.64 -16.53
CA PRO A 41 18.34 9.66 -15.34
C PRO A 41 18.49 8.27 -14.74
N GLU A 42 18.89 8.17 -13.47
CA GLU A 42 18.77 6.91 -12.74
C GLU A 42 17.33 6.48 -13.01
N SER A 43 17.17 5.46 -13.85
CA SER A 43 15.87 4.83 -13.99
C SER A 43 15.68 4.22 -12.62
N GLU A 44 14.94 4.92 -11.76
CA GLU A 44 14.14 4.25 -10.75
C GLU A 44 13.33 3.23 -11.56
N GLU A 45 13.87 2.01 -11.69
CA GLU A 45 13.13 0.90 -12.25
C GLU A 45 12.00 0.70 -11.25
N GLU A 46 10.84 1.34 -11.50
CA GLU A 46 9.61 1.09 -10.76
C GLU A 46 9.40 -0.43 -10.82
N THR A 47 9.72 -1.09 -9.72
CA THR A 47 9.60 -2.54 -9.65
C THR A 47 8.12 -2.81 -9.56
N ASP A 48 7.58 -3.44 -10.60
CA ASP A 48 6.18 -3.86 -10.65
C ASP A 48 5.78 -4.50 -9.31
N PHE A 49 4.67 -4.05 -8.71
CA PHE A 49 4.26 -4.48 -7.39
C PHE A 49 4.00 -5.99 -7.32
N TYR A 50 3.65 -6.63 -8.45
CA TYR A 50 3.55 -8.10 -8.52
C TYR A 50 4.90 -8.76 -8.23
N ALA A 51 5.97 -8.24 -8.82
CA ALA A 51 7.33 -8.71 -8.59
C ALA A 51 7.80 -8.36 -7.17
N HIS A 52 7.53 -7.13 -6.71
CA HIS A 52 7.92 -6.66 -5.37
C HIS A 52 7.30 -7.47 -4.23
N PHE A 53 6.02 -7.83 -4.37
CA PHE A 53 5.32 -8.66 -3.38
C PHE A 53 5.38 -10.15 -3.67
N GLY A 54 6.00 -10.57 -4.78
CA GLY A 54 6.10 -11.98 -5.17
C GLY A 54 4.75 -12.64 -5.44
N ILE A 55 3.76 -11.89 -5.94
CA ILE A 55 2.40 -12.35 -6.20
C ILE A 55 2.12 -12.51 -7.69
N SER A 56 1.19 -13.40 -8.04
CA SER A 56 0.83 -13.67 -9.44
C SER A 56 -0.22 -12.69 -9.95
N GLU A 57 0.07 -12.01 -11.06
CA GLU A 57 -0.91 -11.18 -11.77
C GLU A 57 -2.20 -11.96 -12.08
N THR A 58 -2.06 -13.21 -12.55
CA THR A 58 -3.22 -14.03 -12.90
C THR A 58 -4.09 -14.44 -11.71
N GLU A 59 -3.51 -14.66 -10.53
CA GLU A 59 -4.29 -15.01 -9.33
C GLU A 59 -5.02 -13.79 -8.75
N TYR A 60 -4.52 -12.57 -9.02
CA TYR A 60 -4.98 -11.31 -8.40
C TYR A 60 -5.76 -10.41 -9.37
N ALA A 61 -5.81 -10.72 -10.67
CA ALA A 61 -6.47 -9.90 -11.69
C ALA A 61 -7.97 -9.65 -11.43
N ASP A 62 -8.66 -10.62 -10.83
CA ASP A 62 -10.12 -10.58 -10.62
C ASP A 62 -10.54 -10.05 -9.24
N LEU A 63 -9.65 -9.34 -8.53
CA LEU A 63 -9.97 -8.80 -7.22
C LEU A 63 -10.94 -7.60 -7.31
N PRO A 64 -11.89 -7.47 -6.37
CA PRO A 64 -12.95 -6.49 -6.46
C PRO A 64 -12.49 -5.05 -6.22
N GLY A 65 -13.07 -4.12 -6.96
CA GLY A 65 -12.98 -2.68 -6.66
C GLY A 65 -11.56 -2.13 -6.79
N GLN A 66 -11.08 -1.46 -5.74
CA GLN A 66 -9.77 -0.79 -5.69
C GLN A 66 -8.72 -1.60 -4.93
N VAL A 67 -8.89 -2.92 -4.84
CA VAL A 67 -7.97 -3.77 -4.07
C VAL A 67 -6.57 -3.74 -4.66
N LEU A 68 -6.43 -3.84 -5.99
CA LEU A 68 -5.12 -3.76 -6.66
C LEU A 68 -4.48 -2.38 -6.49
N ASP A 69 -5.22 -1.30 -6.72
CA ASP A 69 -4.74 0.08 -6.51
C ASP A 69 -4.20 0.30 -5.08
N GLN A 70 -4.80 -0.37 -4.09
CA GLN A 70 -4.37 -0.28 -2.69
C GLN A 70 -3.14 -1.12 -2.39
N ILE A 71 -2.96 -2.25 -3.08
CA ILE A 71 -1.75 -3.08 -2.99
C ILE A 71 -0.58 -2.34 -3.64
N GLU A 72 -0.79 -1.78 -4.84
CA GLU A 72 0.17 -0.94 -5.55
C GLU A 72 0.60 0.25 -4.71
N ALA A 73 -0.35 1.05 -4.21
CA ALA A 73 -0.03 2.19 -3.34
C ALA A 73 0.76 1.79 -2.07
N ALA A 74 0.50 0.59 -1.52
CA ALA A 74 1.29 0.09 -0.38
C ALA A 74 2.72 -0.30 -0.78
N SER A 75 2.90 -0.85 -1.97
CA SER A 75 4.19 -1.20 -2.58
C SER A 75 5.02 0.06 -2.81
N ASP A 76 4.44 1.07 -3.46
CA ASP A 76 5.13 2.33 -3.77
C ASP A 76 5.64 3.00 -2.50
N LEU A 77 4.80 3.02 -1.46
CA LEU A 77 5.17 3.58 -0.16
C LEU A 77 6.25 2.76 0.55
N GLU A 78 6.24 1.44 0.41
CA GLU A 78 7.33 0.60 0.97
C GLU A 78 8.65 0.89 0.27
N GLN A 79 8.66 0.89 -1.07
CA GLN A 79 9.85 1.17 -1.89
C GLN A 79 10.39 2.58 -1.60
N TYR A 80 9.52 3.58 -1.48
CA TYR A 80 9.94 4.95 -1.16
C TYR A 80 10.71 5.08 0.17
N TYR A 81 10.45 4.19 1.14
CA TYR A 81 11.04 4.24 2.47
C TYR A 81 12.11 3.17 2.73
N GLU A 82 12.41 2.29 1.76
CA GLU A 82 13.22 1.08 1.99
C GLU A 82 14.66 1.38 2.42
N ASP A 83 15.26 2.43 1.87
CA ASP A 83 16.64 2.84 2.18
C ASP A 83 16.76 3.73 3.43
N VAL A 84 15.63 4.13 4.01
CA VAL A 84 15.60 5.02 5.17
C VAL A 84 15.51 4.19 6.44
N THR A 85 16.61 4.18 7.20
CA THR A 85 16.67 3.50 8.49
C THR A 85 15.67 4.13 9.47
N GLU A 86 14.95 3.29 10.23
CA GLU A 86 13.90 3.72 11.18
C GLU A 86 12.67 4.38 10.51
N SER A 87 12.41 4.12 9.23
CA SER A 87 11.18 4.54 8.56
C SER A 87 9.91 3.98 9.19
N ASP A 88 8.87 4.80 9.17
CA ASP A 88 7.52 4.42 9.59
C ASP A 88 6.71 3.93 8.40
N PHE A 89 6.36 2.64 8.40
CA PHE A 89 5.59 1.98 7.34
C PHE A 89 4.08 2.00 7.59
N SER A 90 3.60 2.89 8.47
CA SER A 90 2.19 3.05 8.79
C SER A 90 1.31 3.26 7.56
N ALA A 91 1.79 4.06 6.60
CA ALA A 91 1.06 4.34 5.37
C ALA A 91 0.83 3.06 4.53
N SER A 92 1.88 2.24 4.34
CA SER A 92 1.76 0.94 3.64
C SER A 92 0.76 0.01 4.33
N VAL A 93 0.80 -0.09 5.67
CA VAL A 93 -0.17 -0.88 6.45
C VAL A 93 -1.60 -0.37 6.30
N VAL A 94 -1.81 0.95 6.27
CA VAL A 94 -3.14 1.53 6.04
C VAL A 94 -3.70 1.11 4.68
N PHE A 95 -2.89 1.13 3.63
CA PHE A 95 -3.33 0.73 2.30
C PHE A 95 -3.59 -0.78 2.19
N LEU A 96 -2.72 -1.63 2.75
CA LEU A 96 -2.98 -3.07 2.85
C LEU A 96 -4.26 -3.38 3.65
N SER A 97 -4.50 -2.64 4.73
CA SER A 97 -5.73 -2.79 5.53
C SER A 97 -6.98 -2.39 4.76
N LYS A 98 -6.89 -1.36 3.90
CA LYS A 98 -7.99 -0.99 2.99
C LYS A 98 -8.26 -2.09 1.96
N ALA A 99 -7.22 -2.74 1.44
CA ALA A 99 -7.36 -3.86 0.51
C ALA A 99 -8.14 -5.01 1.17
N VAL A 100 -7.76 -5.39 2.40
CA VAL A 100 -8.49 -6.40 3.20
C VAL A 100 -9.94 -5.96 3.44
N LEU A 101 -10.17 -4.69 3.80
CA LEU A 101 -11.52 -4.16 4.04
C LEU A 101 -12.41 -4.26 2.80
N ASN A 102 -11.87 -3.95 1.63
CA ASN A 102 -12.60 -4.06 0.37
C ASN A 102 -12.94 -5.50 0.03
N MET A 103 -12.03 -6.45 0.29
CA MET A 103 -12.29 -7.88 0.14
C MET A 103 -13.44 -8.35 1.04
N VAL A 104 -13.39 -8.10 2.34
CA VAL A 104 -14.45 -8.56 3.27
C VAL A 104 -15.78 -7.86 3.02
N ARG A 105 -15.77 -6.59 2.59
CA ARG A 105 -16.99 -5.88 2.16
C ARG A 105 -17.64 -6.54 0.96
N HIS A 106 -16.85 -7.01 0.02
CA HIS A 106 -17.35 -7.63 -1.20
C HIS A 106 -17.88 -9.05 -0.93
N TYR A 107 -17.08 -9.88 -0.24
CA TYR A 107 -17.39 -11.30 -0.09
C TYR A 107 -18.19 -11.65 1.17
N HIS A 108 -17.99 -10.93 2.28
CA HIS A 108 -18.52 -11.36 3.59
C HIS A 108 -19.66 -10.49 4.12
N ALA A 109 -19.83 -9.26 3.63
CA ALA A 109 -20.85 -8.37 4.17
C ALA A 109 -22.27 -8.96 4.06
N LYS A 110 -22.60 -9.59 2.93
CA LYS A 110 -23.90 -10.22 2.74
C LYS A 110 -24.10 -11.42 3.66
N ILE A 111 -23.04 -12.21 3.87
CA ILE A 111 -23.05 -13.33 4.81
C ILE A 111 -23.31 -12.83 6.24
N TYR A 112 -22.61 -11.80 6.68
CA TYR A 112 -22.80 -11.25 8.01
C TYR A 112 -24.19 -10.63 8.17
N GLN A 113 -24.72 -10.02 7.12
CA GLN A 113 -26.09 -9.51 7.12
C GLN A 113 -27.11 -10.65 7.30
N ASP A 114 -27.00 -11.72 6.52
CA ASP A 114 -28.04 -12.75 6.42
C ASP A 114 -27.87 -13.85 7.46
N ALA A 115 -26.67 -14.44 7.54
CA ALA A 115 -26.36 -15.54 8.45
C ALA A 115 -26.26 -15.05 9.90
N LEU A 116 -25.65 -13.89 10.15
CA LEU A 116 -25.49 -13.39 11.53
C LEU A 116 -26.58 -12.41 11.96
N ASP A 117 -27.53 -12.07 11.08
CA ASP A 117 -28.59 -11.08 11.34
C ASP A 117 -28.04 -9.74 11.85
N LEU A 118 -26.96 -9.24 11.21
CA LEU A 118 -26.29 -8.00 11.59
C LEU A 118 -26.71 -6.84 10.66
N PRO A 119 -27.60 -5.93 11.10
CA PRO A 119 -28.20 -4.93 10.20
C PRO A 119 -27.20 -3.90 9.65
N LYS A 120 -26.07 -3.70 10.34
CA LYS A 120 -25.01 -2.76 9.94
C LYS A 120 -24.47 -3.09 8.54
N PHE A 121 -24.51 -4.35 8.13
CA PHE A 121 -24.00 -4.80 6.83
C PHE A 121 -24.96 -4.56 5.66
N ALA A 122 -26.17 -4.03 5.91
CA ALA A 122 -27.05 -3.55 4.84
C ALA A 122 -26.42 -2.43 4.00
N ASN A 123 -25.43 -1.70 4.56
CA ASN A 123 -24.59 -0.77 3.81
C ASN A 123 -23.10 -1.06 4.06
N PRO A 124 -22.48 -1.95 3.27
CA PRO A 124 -21.08 -2.34 3.47
C PRO A 124 -20.11 -1.14 3.39
N LYS A 125 -20.45 -0.06 2.68
CA LYS A 125 -19.57 1.11 2.52
C LYS A 125 -19.32 1.87 3.83
N THR A 126 -20.19 1.72 4.83
CA THR A 126 -20.05 2.36 6.15
C THR A 126 -19.38 1.47 7.20
N THR A 127 -19.00 0.24 6.83
CA THR A 127 -18.34 -0.70 7.74
C THR A 127 -16.84 -0.45 7.82
N VAL A 128 -16.20 -0.83 8.92
CA VAL A 128 -14.74 -0.82 9.10
C VAL A 128 -14.22 -2.24 9.37
N LEU A 129 -12.91 -2.48 9.33
CA LEU A 129 -12.35 -3.82 9.58
C LEU A 129 -12.81 -4.44 10.90
N TYR A 130 -12.91 -3.61 11.95
CA TYR A 130 -13.39 -4.06 13.25
C TYR A 130 -14.81 -4.67 13.19
N ASP A 131 -15.67 -4.17 12.30
CA ASP A 131 -17.03 -4.71 12.15
C ASP A 131 -17.03 -6.16 11.66
N TYR A 132 -16.03 -6.57 10.88
CA TYR A 132 -15.89 -7.95 10.40
C TYR A 132 -15.15 -8.84 11.40
N TYR A 133 -14.18 -8.28 12.12
CA TYR A 133 -13.42 -8.98 13.15
C TYR A 133 -14.25 -9.27 14.40
N TYR A 134 -14.98 -8.28 14.90
CA TYR A 134 -15.66 -8.34 16.19
C TYR A 134 -16.68 -9.48 16.30
N PRO A 135 -17.56 -9.73 15.31
CA PRO A 135 -18.51 -10.85 15.38
C PRO A 135 -17.83 -12.21 15.50
N LEU A 136 -16.62 -12.39 14.94
CA LEU A 136 -15.88 -13.65 15.01
C LEU A 136 -15.22 -13.90 16.37
N LEU A 137 -15.21 -12.92 17.28
CA LEU A 137 -14.80 -13.15 18.67
C LEU A 137 -15.80 -14.01 19.43
N ASP A 138 -17.04 -14.07 18.95
CA ASP A 138 -18.08 -14.94 19.49
C ASP A 138 -18.05 -16.30 18.79
N GLU A 139 -17.81 -17.37 19.55
CA GLU A 139 -17.78 -18.73 19.02
C GLU A 139 -19.16 -19.16 18.49
N ASP A 140 -20.26 -18.64 19.06
CA ASP A 140 -21.61 -18.96 18.60
C ASP A 140 -21.83 -18.45 17.16
N HIS A 141 -21.28 -17.30 16.79
CA HIS A 141 -21.32 -16.82 15.41
C HIS A 141 -20.51 -17.70 14.46
N ILE A 142 -19.33 -18.17 14.88
CA ILE A 142 -18.50 -19.08 14.08
C ILE A 142 -19.22 -20.41 13.86
N HIS A 143 -19.86 -20.96 14.89
CA HIS A 143 -20.67 -22.17 14.78
C HIS A 143 -21.86 -21.96 13.86
N LYS A 144 -22.57 -20.84 13.98
CA LYS A 144 -23.69 -20.50 13.10
C LYS A 144 -23.30 -20.45 11.63
N LEU A 145 -22.17 -19.80 11.30
CA LEU A 145 -21.66 -19.77 9.92
C LEU A 145 -21.38 -21.18 9.39
N SER A 146 -20.79 -22.03 10.23
CA SER A 146 -20.52 -23.43 9.85
C SER A 146 -21.78 -24.27 9.71
N ASP A 147 -22.77 -24.08 10.58
CA ASP A 147 -24.06 -24.78 10.55
C ASP A 147 -24.90 -24.38 9.32
N GLU A 148 -24.75 -23.14 8.84
CA GLU A 148 -25.34 -22.67 7.59
C GLU A 148 -24.56 -23.12 6.34
N GLY A 149 -23.47 -23.87 6.50
CA GLY A 149 -22.67 -24.42 5.41
C GLY A 149 -21.74 -23.41 4.75
N LEU A 150 -21.47 -22.28 5.39
CA LEU A 150 -20.61 -21.20 4.87
C LEU A 150 -19.15 -21.41 5.29
N GLY A 151 -18.60 -22.59 4.99
CA GLY A 151 -17.24 -22.98 5.37
C GLY A 151 -17.11 -23.54 6.79
N GLU A 152 -16.02 -24.28 7.04
CA GLU A 152 -15.78 -24.91 8.34
C GLU A 152 -15.39 -23.91 9.43
N SER A 153 -15.72 -24.19 10.69
CA SER A 153 -15.30 -23.36 11.83
C SER A 153 -13.78 -23.10 11.88
N SER A 154 -12.97 -24.07 11.45
CA SER A 154 -11.50 -23.94 11.38
C SER A 154 -11.06 -22.81 10.45
N LEU A 155 -11.75 -22.62 9.32
CA LEU A 155 -11.48 -21.57 8.35
C LEU A 155 -11.86 -20.19 8.90
N TRP A 156 -13.01 -20.09 9.57
CA TRP A 156 -13.44 -18.87 10.24
C TRP A 156 -12.52 -18.46 11.40
N ILE A 157 -12.00 -19.42 12.17
CA ILE A 157 -10.99 -19.15 13.20
C ILE A 157 -9.70 -18.60 12.59
N ASN A 158 -9.22 -19.19 11.48
CA ASN A 158 -8.06 -18.67 10.77
C ASN A 158 -8.31 -17.26 10.22
N HIS A 159 -9.50 -17.02 9.66
CA HIS A 159 -9.90 -15.72 9.15
C HIS A 159 -9.97 -14.66 10.26
N ARG A 160 -10.54 -15.01 11.43
CA ARG A 160 -10.51 -14.16 12.63
C ARG A 160 -9.10 -13.80 13.03
N ASN A 161 -8.19 -14.77 13.10
CA ASN A 161 -6.80 -14.55 13.52
C ASN A 161 -6.04 -13.66 12.51
N MET A 162 -6.33 -13.81 11.22
CA MET A 162 -5.82 -12.91 10.18
C MET A 162 -6.35 -11.50 10.39
N LEU A 163 -7.67 -11.31 10.47
CA LEU A 163 -8.30 -10.00 10.68
C LEU A 163 -7.81 -9.32 11.96
N GLN A 164 -7.60 -10.09 13.03
CA GLN A 164 -7.04 -9.58 14.29
C GLN A 164 -5.67 -8.95 14.07
N GLN A 165 -4.75 -9.65 13.38
CA GLN A 165 -3.40 -9.15 13.13
C GLN A 165 -3.40 -7.91 12.24
N ILE A 166 -4.21 -7.90 11.18
CA ILE A 166 -4.37 -6.72 10.32
C ILE A 166 -4.96 -5.55 11.13
N TYR A 167 -5.99 -5.79 11.93
CA TYR A 167 -6.62 -4.75 12.75
C TYR A 167 -5.65 -4.19 13.81
N MET A 168 -4.85 -5.04 14.45
CA MET A 168 -3.83 -4.60 15.41
C MET A 168 -2.77 -3.73 14.73
N ALA A 169 -2.28 -4.12 13.55
CA ALA A 169 -1.33 -3.32 12.79
C ALA A 169 -1.95 -2.00 12.33
N LEU A 170 -3.22 -1.99 11.91
CA LEU A 170 -3.94 -0.77 11.55
C LEU A 170 -4.06 0.19 12.74
N ASN A 171 -4.44 -0.31 13.93
CA ASN A 171 -4.49 0.54 15.13
C ASN A 171 -3.11 1.10 15.47
N ARG A 172 -2.07 0.27 15.34
CA ARG A 172 -0.71 0.74 15.59
C ARG A 172 -0.29 1.81 14.58
N ALA A 173 -0.65 1.66 13.30
CA ALA A 173 -0.41 2.67 12.28
C ALA A 173 -1.17 3.99 12.52
N GLU A 174 -2.28 3.96 13.27
CA GLU A 174 -3.03 5.16 13.65
C GLU A 174 -2.41 5.89 14.85
N TYR A 175 -1.88 5.15 15.83
CA TYR A 175 -1.53 5.69 17.14
C TYR A 175 -0.03 5.64 17.48
N ASP A 176 0.78 4.92 16.71
CA ASP A 176 2.18 4.61 16.99
C ASP A 176 2.95 4.37 15.67
N PHE A 177 4.13 3.76 15.75
CA PHE A 177 5.05 3.47 14.67
C PHE A 177 4.93 2.03 14.12
N ILE A 178 5.05 1.86 12.81
CA ILE A 178 5.19 0.54 12.17
C ILE A 178 6.61 0.34 11.67
N SER A 179 7.28 -0.68 12.24
CA SER A 179 8.59 -1.13 11.75
C SER A 179 8.49 -1.92 10.45
N TYR A 180 9.59 -1.96 9.69
CA TYR A 180 9.70 -2.81 8.50
C TYR A 180 9.40 -4.29 8.80
N GLU A 181 9.88 -4.82 9.93
CA GLU A 181 9.57 -6.19 10.36
C GLU A 181 8.06 -6.41 10.55
N THR A 182 7.36 -5.43 11.13
CA THR A 182 5.91 -5.50 11.29
C THR A 182 5.23 -5.50 9.92
N LEU A 183 5.67 -4.64 8.99
CA LEU A 183 5.16 -4.64 7.62
C LEU A 183 5.38 -5.99 6.92
N GLN A 184 6.59 -6.56 7.01
CA GLN A 184 6.90 -7.87 6.41
C GLN A 184 6.03 -8.99 7.01
N GLY A 185 5.77 -8.95 8.32
CA GLY A 185 4.83 -9.88 8.97
C GLY A 185 3.42 -9.79 8.38
N ILE A 186 2.93 -8.57 8.15
CA ILE A 186 1.62 -8.33 7.52
C ILE A 186 1.61 -8.81 6.07
N LYS A 187 2.66 -8.51 5.28
CA LYS A 187 2.81 -9.00 3.90
C LYS A 187 2.78 -10.52 3.83
N SER A 188 3.51 -11.19 4.72
CA SER A 188 3.54 -12.66 4.76
C SER A 188 2.17 -13.26 5.04
N ILE A 189 1.38 -12.66 5.94
CA ILE A 189 0.00 -13.09 6.20
C ILE A 189 -0.88 -12.92 4.95
N LEU A 190 -0.76 -11.78 4.26
CA LEU A 190 -1.64 -11.46 3.14
C LEU A 190 -1.28 -12.22 1.86
N PHE A 191 0.01 -12.36 1.56
CA PHE A 191 0.52 -12.84 0.29
C PHE A 191 1.10 -14.25 0.39
N ASP A 192 2.11 -14.50 1.23
CA ASP A 192 2.74 -15.83 1.35
C ASP A 192 1.75 -16.89 1.85
N GLN A 193 0.98 -16.54 2.87
CA GLN A 193 -0.06 -17.41 3.46
C GLN A 193 -1.38 -17.34 2.69
N LYS A 194 -1.42 -16.56 1.60
CA LYS A 194 -2.60 -16.28 0.77
C LYS A 194 -3.80 -15.78 1.57
N GLY A 195 -3.57 -15.06 2.68
CA GLY A 195 -4.65 -14.58 3.55
C GLY A 195 -5.66 -13.72 2.80
N LEU A 196 -5.19 -12.85 1.89
CA LEU A 196 -6.08 -11.99 1.10
C LEU A 196 -6.99 -12.81 0.17
N LEU A 197 -6.42 -13.77 -0.57
CA LEU A 197 -7.19 -14.63 -1.49
C LEU A 197 -8.15 -15.56 -0.75
N ARG A 198 -7.73 -16.07 0.43
CA ARG A 198 -8.59 -16.90 1.28
C ARG A 198 -9.88 -16.21 1.73
N ILE A 199 -9.96 -14.87 1.68
CA ILE A 199 -11.21 -14.15 1.94
C ILE A 199 -12.27 -14.52 0.89
N LYS A 200 -11.87 -14.61 -0.38
CA LYS A 200 -12.74 -15.02 -1.49
C LYS A 200 -13.09 -16.51 -1.39
N ASP A 201 -12.11 -17.34 -1.06
CA ASP A 201 -12.24 -18.80 -1.10
C ASP A 201 -12.82 -19.42 0.17
N LEU A 202 -13.27 -18.59 1.13
CA LEU A 202 -13.73 -19.06 2.43
C LEU A 202 -15.10 -19.77 2.37
N ILE A 203 -15.85 -19.57 1.28
CA ILE A 203 -17.22 -20.06 1.07
C ILE A 203 -17.32 -20.84 -0.24
#